data_AF-A0A518BBG1-F1
#
_entry.id   AF-A0A518BBG1-F1
#
_cell.length_a   1.000
_cell.length_b   1.000
_cell.length_c   1.000
_cell.angle_alpha   90.00
_cell.angle_beta   90.00
_cell.angle_gamma   90.00
#
_symmetry.space_group_name_H-M   'P 1'
#
loop_
_entity.id
_entity.type
_entity.pdbx_description
1 polymer ?
#
loop_
_entity_poly.entity_id
_entity_poly.type
_entity_poly.pdbx_seq_one_letter_code
_entity_poly.pdbx_strand_id
1 'polypeptide(L)'
;MLELQPAWGTLVDDFYYSGLPCVMIKQRLGYFCGYVGVPSGHPLAGKDPKDPELAALDVHGGVSCAGPELCGHAEDAADWWIGFNCCHDGDLVPSMPCQQEHASYRDESFVIDELRRLASQLARIGQEHA
;
A
#
# COMPACT_ATOMS: atom_id res chain seq x y z
N MET A 1 -12.18 -21.42 18.18
CA MET A 1 -12.16 -19.96 18.43
C MET A 1 -11.87 -19.35 17.07
N LEU A 2 -12.90 -18.85 16.37
CA LEU A 2 -12.71 -18.24 15.05
C LEU A 2 -12.19 -16.83 15.31
N GLU A 3 -10.88 -16.62 15.14
CA GLU A 3 -10.33 -15.27 15.12
C GLU A 3 -10.98 -14.54 13.94
N LEU A 4 -11.74 -13.49 14.25
CA LEU A 4 -12.31 -12.61 13.26
C LEU A 4 -11.14 -11.99 12.50
N GLN A 5 -10.92 -12.42 11.27
CA GLN A 5 -9.95 -11.73 10.40
C GLN A 5 -10.34 -10.25 10.35
N PRO A 6 -9.39 -9.33 10.56
CA PRO A 6 -9.69 -7.92 10.49
C PRO A 6 -10.36 -7.57 9.16
N ALA A 7 -11.22 -6.54 9.16
CA ALA A 7 -11.98 -6.13 7.97
C ALA A 7 -11.08 -5.77 6.76
N TRP A 8 -9.78 -5.56 7.00
CA TRP A 8 -8.80 -5.06 6.05
C TRP A 8 -7.91 -6.13 5.38
N GLY A 9 -7.99 -7.41 5.76
CA GLY A 9 -7.23 -8.51 5.16
C GLY A 9 -6.32 -9.25 6.15
N THR A 10 -5.37 -10.04 5.64
CA THR A 10 -4.34 -10.76 6.43
C THR A 10 -2.99 -10.08 6.25
N LEU A 11 -2.32 -9.69 7.34
CA LEU A 11 -0.92 -9.21 7.29
C LEU A 11 -0.03 -10.32 6.71
N VAL A 12 0.77 -9.97 5.71
CA VAL A 12 1.72 -10.88 5.06
C VAL A 12 3.15 -10.56 5.50
N ASP A 13 3.50 -9.28 5.50
CA ASP A 13 4.83 -8.79 5.84
C ASP A 13 4.76 -7.34 6.34
N ASP A 14 5.65 -6.99 7.26
CA ASP A 14 5.86 -5.64 7.78
C ASP A 14 7.36 -5.36 7.94
N PHE A 15 7.81 -4.24 7.40
CA PHE A 15 9.23 -3.87 7.42
C PHE A 15 9.42 -2.36 7.32
N TYR A 16 10.65 -1.89 7.57
CA TYR A 16 11.02 -0.50 7.35
C TYR A 16 11.86 -0.35 6.09
N TYR A 17 11.59 0.71 5.32
CA TYR A 17 12.41 1.09 4.19
C TYR A 17 12.45 2.61 4.04
N SER A 18 13.63 3.16 3.73
CA SER A 18 13.87 4.61 3.70
C SER A 18 13.40 5.36 4.97
N GLY A 19 13.42 4.68 6.12
CA GLY A 19 12.97 5.22 7.40
C GLY A 19 11.44 5.23 7.60
N LEU A 20 10.66 4.66 6.68
CA LEU A 20 9.20 4.61 6.75
C LEU A 20 8.71 3.16 6.93
N PRO A 21 7.67 2.91 7.75
CA PRO A 21 7.05 1.60 7.87
C PRO A 21 6.31 1.23 6.58
N CYS A 22 6.46 -0.02 6.16
CA CYS A 22 5.88 -0.62 4.96
C CYS A 22 5.12 -1.88 5.37
N VAL A 23 3.91 -2.05 4.85
CA VAL A 23 3.02 -3.16 5.20
C VAL A 23 2.44 -3.80 3.94
N MET A 24 2.49 -5.12 3.87
CA MET A 24 1.82 -5.92 2.85
C MET A 24 0.63 -6.66 3.45
N ILE A 25 -0.53 -6.55 2.80
CA ILE A 25 -1.76 -7.23 3.23
C ILE A 25 -2.32 -8.07 2.09
N LYS A 26 -2.69 -9.31 2.37
CA LYS A 26 -3.47 -10.16 1.47
C LYS A 26 -4.95 -9.93 1.67
N GLN A 27 -5.64 -9.53 0.60
CA GLN A 27 -7.08 -9.34 0.59
C GLN A 27 -7.83 -10.66 0.49
N ARG A 28 -9.13 -10.65 0.84
CA ARG A 28 -9.99 -11.84 0.82
C ARG A 28 -10.08 -12.51 -0.55
N LEU A 29 -9.96 -11.73 -1.63
CA LEU A 29 -9.96 -12.25 -3.00
C LEU A 29 -8.60 -12.77 -3.46
N GLY A 30 -7.59 -12.75 -2.58
CA GLY A 30 -6.29 -13.37 -2.80
C GLY A 30 -5.22 -12.45 -3.41
N TYR A 31 -5.56 -11.23 -3.82
CA TYR A 31 -4.57 -10.24 -4.27
C TYR A 31 -3.92 -9.51 -3.09
N PHE A 32 -2.80 -8.83 -3.33
CA PHE A 32 -2.09 -8.07 -2.31
C PHE A 32 -2.34 -6.56 -2.42
N CYS A 33 -2.25 -5.88 -1.28
CA CYS A 33 -2.12 -4.44 -1.19
C CYS A 33 -0.82 -4.10 -0.45
N GLY A 34 -0.22 -2.96 -0.81
CA GLY A 34 0.96 -2.41 -0.13
C GLY A 34 0.66 -1.01 0.41
N TYR A 35 1.12 -0.73 1.63
CA TYR A 35 0.94 0.56 2.30
C TYR A 35 2.26 1.04 2.91
N VAL A 36 2.53 2.33 2.79
CA VAL A 36 3.66 3.02 3.44
C VAL A 36 3.11 4.06 4.39
N GLY A 37 3.57 4.02 5.64
CA GLY A 37 3.16 4.95 6.68
C GLY A 37 4.05 6.19 6.69
N VAL A 38 3.44 7.35 6.91
CA VAL A 38 4.11 8.65 7.06
C VAL A 38 3.60 9.37 8.33
N PRO A 39 4.42 10.23 8.95
CA PRO A 39 3.97 11.04 10.07
C PRO A 39 2.97 12.11 9.62
N SER A 40 2.17 12.64 10.56
CA SER A 40 1.18 13.68 10.31
C SER A 40 1.76 14.98 9.75
N GLY A 41 3.04 15.26 10.01
CA GLY A 41 3.77 16.39 9.44
C GLY A 41 4.23 16.19 7.98
N HIS A 42 4.04 15.01 7.40
CA HIS A 42 4.46 14.75 6.02
C HIS A 42 3.61 15.57 5.03
N PRO A 43 4.19 16.19 3.97
CA PRO A 43 3.46 17.07 3.04
C PRO A 43 2.26 16.42 2.35
N LEU A 44 2.29 15.09 2.22
CA LEU A 44 1.21 14.31 1.60
C LEU A 44 0.24 13.66 2.60
N ALA A 45 0.47 13.83 3.91
CA ALA A 45 -0.49 13.38 4.91
C ALA A 45 -1.80 14.19 4.80
N GLY A 46 -2.93 13.52 5.00
CA GLY A 46 -4.26 14.15 4.94
C GLY A 46 -4.84 14.37 3.53
N LYS A 47 -4.09 14.05 2.48
CA LYS A 47 -4.55 14.23 1.09
C LYS A 47 -5.40 13.06 0.61
N ASP A 48 -6.39 13.35 -0.24
CA ASP A 48 -7.19 12.35 -0.95
C ASP A 48 -6.32 11.61 -1.98
N PRO A 49 -6.50 10.30 -2.21
CA PRO A 49 -5.74 9.55 -3.23
C PRO A 49 -5.72 10.18 -4.63
N LYS A 50 -6.74 10.98 -4.98
CA LYS A 50 -6.85 11.68 -6.27
C LYS A 50 -6.18 13.05 -6.29
N ASP A 51 -5.60 13.48 -5.18
CA ASP A 51 -4.81 14.71 -5.11
C ASP A 51 -3.67 14.63 -6.16
N PRO A 52 -3.41 15.69 -6.95
CA PRO A 52 -2.40 15.64 -8.00
C PRO A 52 -1.00 15.24 -7.54
N GLU A 53 -0.62 15.55 -6.30
CA GLU A 53 0.71 15.19 -5.78
C GLU A 53 0.78 13.71 -5.39
N LEU A 54 -0.31 13.13 -4.89
CA LEU A 54 -0.40 11.68 -4.66
C LEU A 54 -0.53 10.91 -5.99
N ALA A 55 -1.31 11.44 -6.94
CA ALA A 55 -1.48 10.86 -8.27
C ALA A 55 -0.18 10.90 -9.11
N ALA A 56 0.77 11.76 -8.76
CA ALA A 56 2.09 11.84 -9.39
C ALA A 56 3.09 10.80 -8.86
N LEU A 57 2.78 10.08 -7.78
CA LEU A 57 3.64 9.03 -7.25
C LEU A 57 3.64 7.82 -8.20
N ASP A 58 4.84 7.34 -8.53
CA ASP A 58 5.04 6.16 -9.38
C ASP A 58 4.94 4.89 -8.54
N VAL A 59 3.80 4.21 -8.62
CA VAL A 59 3.55 2.91 -7.99
C VAL A 59 2.55 2.13 -8.85
N HIS A 60 2.53 0.80 -8.73
CA HIS A 60 1.64 -0.09 -9.48
C HIS A 60 0.18 0.36 -9.44
N GLY A 61 -0.34 0.76 -10.61
CA GLY A 61 -1.71 1.25 -10.79
C GLY A 61 -2.01 2.59 -10.11
N GLY A 62 -1.01 3.25 -9.54
CA GLY A 62 -1.14 4.50 -8.79
C GLY A 62 -1.60 4.32 -7.35
N VAL A 63 -1.63 5.43 -6.62
CA VAL A 63 -2.15 5.45 -5.24
C VAL A 63 -3.65 5.21 -5.26
N SER A 64 -4.08 4.16 -4.56
CA SER A 64 -5.51 3.80 -4.44
C SER A 64 -6.06 4.01 -3.02
N CYS A 65 -5.19 4.27 -2.05
CA CYS A 65 -5.60 4.50 -0.67
C CYS A 65 -4.70 5.52 0.02
N ALA A 66 -5.31 6.39 0.83
CA ALA A 66 -4.67 7.38 1.66
C ALA A 66 -5.56 7.65 2.88
N GLY A 67 -5.08 7.40 4.10
CA GLY A 67 -5.92 7.54 5.29
C GLY A 67 -5.21 7.25 6.61
N PRO A 68 -5.82 7.65 7.75
CA PRO A 68 -5.22 7.45 9.07
C PRO A 68 -5.37 6.00 9.56
N GLU A 69 -6.39 5.29 9.09
CA GLU A 69 -6.74 3.95 9.54
C GLU A 69 -6.54 2.93 8.42
N LEU A 70 -5.28 2.54 8.24
CA LEU A 70 -4.92 1.28 7.62
C LEU A 70 -4.07 0.53 8.62
N CYS A 71 -4.52 -0.68 8.98
CA CYS A 71 -3.84 -1.65 9.84
C CYS A 71 -3.29 -1.07 11.16
N GLY A 72 -4.00 -1.33 12.26
CA GLY A 72 -3.49 -1.19 13.64
C GLY A 72 -2.35 -2.17 13.95
N HIS A 73 -1.33 -2.21 13.09
CA HIS A 73 -0.20 -3.14 13.10
C HIS A 73 1.17 -2.48 12.94
N ALA A 74 1.26 -1.16 12.69
CA ALA A 74 2.47 -0.45 13.09
C ALA A 74 2.15 0.26 14.39
N GLU A 75 2.63 -0.29 15.50
CA GLU A 75 2.65 0.41 16.79
C GLU A 75 3.26 1.81 16.55
N ASP A 76 2.43 2.85 16.71
CA ASP A 76 2.78 4.26 16.93
C ASP A 76 3.75 4.97 15.96
N ALA A 77 4.11 4.40 14.81
CA ALA A 77 5.12 4.97 13.92
C ALA A 77 4.57 5.87 12.78
N ALA A 78 3.30 5.71 12.40
CA ALA A 78 2.70 6.46 11.30
C ALA A 78 1.29 6.96 11.64
N ASP A 79 1.02 8.21 11.28
CA ASP A 79 -0.29 8.85 11.46
C ASP A 79 -1.15 8.77 10.19
N TRP A 80 -0.53 8.49 9.04
CA TRP A 80 -1.20 8.43 7.74
C TRP A 80 -0.55 7.37 6.84
N TRP A 81 -1.37 6.56 6.18
CA TRP A 81 -0.92 5.50 5.29
C TRP A 81 -1.26 5.84 3.85
N ILE A 82 -0.33 5.61 2.94
CA ILE A 82 -0.47 5.81 1.50
C ILE A 82 -0.16 4.47 0.82
N GLY A 83 -1.02 4.02 -0.09
CA GLY A 83 -0.86 2.68 -0.67
C GLY A 83 -1.58 2.39 -1.98
N PHE A 84 -1.34 1.18 -2.46
CA PHE A 84 -1.79 0.65 -3.74
C PHE A 84 -2.38 -0.76 -3.56
N ASN A 85 -3.09 -1.23 -4.58
CA ASN A 85 -3.68 -2.57 -4.62
C ASN A 85 -3.28 -3.30 -5.90
N CYS A 86 -3.24 -4.63 -5.88
CA CYS A 86 -2.99 -5.47 -7.05
C CYS A 86 -4.28 -6.05 -7.65
N CYS A 87 -5.28 -5.18 -7.85
CA CYS A 87 -6.57 -5.52 -8.47
C CYS A 87 -6.86 -4.56 -9.64
N HIS A 88 -5.85 -4.31 -10.47
CA HIS A 88 -5.96 -3.47 -11.67
C HIS A 88 -6.18 -4.31 -12.94
N ASP A 89 -6.42 -3.61 -14.06
CA ASP A 89 -6.45 -4.22 -15.38
C ASP A 89 -5.12 -4.95 -15.65
N GLY A 90 -5.21 -6.23 -16.03
CA GLY A 90 -4.04 -7.09 -16.23
C GLY A 90 -3.48 -7.78 -14.97
N ASP A 91 -4.01 -7.51 -13.77
CA ASP A 91 -3.64 -8.27 -12.57
C ASP A 91 -4.48 -9.54 -12.45
N LEU A 92 -3.81 -10.65 -12.12
CA LEU A 92 -4.50 -11.88 -11.77
C LEU A 92 -5.03 -11.78 -10.34
N VAL A 93 -6.35 -11.90 -10.17
CA VAL A 93 -7.00 -11.95 -8.85
C VAL A 93 -7.48 -13.39 -8.58
N PRO A 94 -6.84 -14.14 -7.66
CA PRO A 94 -7.04 -15.59 -7.52
C PRO A 94 -8.49 -16.05 -7.38
N SER A 95 -9.31 -15.31 -6.63
CA SER A 95 -10.70 -15.68 -6.34
C SER A 95 -11.73 -15.03 -7.26
N MET A 96 -11.33 -14.36 -8.35
CA MET A 96 -12.25 -13.67 -9.26
C MET A 96 -12.45 -14.46 -10.57
N PRO A 97 -13.70 -14.72 -11.00
CA PRO A 97 -13.99 -15.70 -12.04
C PRO A 97 -13.67 -15.24 -13.48
N CYS A 98 -13.68 -13.95 -13.75
CA CYS A 98 -13.41 -13.38 -15.07
C CYS A 98 -11.98 -12.82 -15.15
N GLN A 99 -11.00 -13.72 -15.26
CA GLN A 99 -9.60 -13.34 -15.46
C GLN A 99 -9.30 -13.15 -16.95
N GLN A 100 -8.43 -12.19 -17.27
CA GLN A 100 -7.91 -12.03 -18.62
C GLN A 100 -6.89 -13.11 -18.95
N GLU A 101 -6.82 -13.55 -20.21
CA GLU A 101 -5.90 -14.61 -20.66
C GLU A 101 -4.41 -14.30 -20.38
N HIS A 102 -4.07 -13.02 -20.27
CA HIS A 102 -2.70 -12.54 -20.03
C HIS A 102 -2.52 -11.90 -18.64
N ALA A 103 -3.47 -12.13 -17.72
CA ALA A 103 -3.37 -11.59 -16.36
C ALA A 103 -2.16 -12.17 -15.62
N SER A 104 -1.44 -11.32 -14.89
CA SER A 104 -0.25 -11.71 -14.12
C SER A 104 -0.50 -11.54 -12.63
N TYR A 105 -0.19 -12.56 -11.83
CA TYR A 105 -0.25 -12.43 -10.38
C TYR A 105 0.89 -11.55 -9.90
N ARG A 106 0.57 -10.49 -9.18
CA ARG A 106 1.55 -9.69 -8.46
C ARG A 106 1.87 -10.43 -7.17
N ASP A 107 3.02 -11.09 -7.17
CA ASP A 107 3.47 -11.86 -6.02
C ASP A 107 4.07 -10.97 -4.92
N GLU A 108 4.52 -11.58 -3.83
CA GLU A 108 5.09 -10.87 -2.69
C GLU A 108 6.35 -10.07 -3.08
N SER A 109 7.19 -10.61 -3.98
CA SER A 109 8.41 -9.92 -4.42
C SER A 109 8.08 -8.65 -5.19
N PHE A 110 7.11 -8.72 -6.11
CA PHE A 110 6.60 -7.56 -6.82
C PHE A 110 6.09 -6.48 -5.86
N VAL A 111 5.30 -6.88 -4.86
CA VAL A 111 4.71 -5.92 -3.90
C VAL A 111 5.78 -5.30 -3.01
N ILE A 112 6.79 -6.06 -2.60
CA ILE A 112 7.95 -5.54 -1.84
C ILE A 112 8.70 -4.49 -2.65
N ASP A 113 8.95 -4.73 -3.94
CA ASP A 113 9.66 -3.77 -4.79
C ASP A 113 8.85 -2.47 -5.01
N GLU A 114 7.54 -2.59 -5.19
CA GLU A 114 6.65 -1.43 -5.30
C GLU A 114 6.52 -0.66 -3.97
N LEU A 115 6.48 -1.34 -2.82
CA LEU A 115 6.55 -0.72 -1.50
C LEU A 115 7.85 0.09 -1.33
N ARG A 116 9.00 -0.48 -1.72
CA ARG A 116 10.30 0.22 -1.66
C ARG A 116 10.32 1.45 -2.57
N ARG A 117 9.75 1.34 -3.77
CA ARG A 117 9.64 2.46 -4.72
C ARG A 117 8.77 3.59 -4.14
N LEU A 118 7.60 3.24 -3.59
CA LEU A 118 6.70 4.22 -2.96
C LEU A 118 7.36 4.88 -1.75
N ALA A 119 7.95 4.10 -0.84
CA ALA A 119 8.62 4.61 0.35
C ALA A 119 9.81 5.53 0.03
N SER A 120 10.56 5.25 -1.04
CA SER A 120 11.64 6.14 -1.49
C SER A 120 11.12 7.52 -1.92
N GLN A 121 10.01 7.56 -2.65
CA GLN A 121 9.41 8.80 -3.11
C GLN A 121 8.85 9.61 -1.94
N LEU A 122 8.13 8.96 -1.02
CA LEU A 122 7.60 9.60 0.19
C LEU A 122 8.72 10.13 1.07
N ALA A 123 9.75 9.34 1.36
CA ALA A 123 10.88 9.78 2.17
C ALA A 123 11.58 11.01 1.57
N ARG A 124 11.76 11.06 0.24
CA ARG A 124 12.34 12.21 -0.45
C ARG A 124 11.48 13.47 -0.29
N ILE A 125 10.16 13.36 -0.50
CA ILE A 125 9.22 14.47 -0.35
C ILE A 125 9.18 14.96 1.11
N GLY A 126 9.18 14.05 2.08
CA GLY A 126 9.25 14.40 3.49
C GLY A 126 10.50 15.19 3.89
N GLN A 127 11.63 14.95 3.22
CA GLN A 127 12.89 15.65 3.49
C GLN A 127 13.00 17.00 2.77
N GLU A 128 12.44 17.13 1.56
CA GLU A 128 12.46 18.39 0.78
C GLU A 128 11.61 19.51 1.42
N HIS A 129 10.73 19.15 2.36
CA HIS A 129 9.76 20.04 2.99
C HIS A 129 9.88 20.12 4.52
N ALA A 130 10.94 19.55 5.11
CA ALA A 130 11.27 19.64 6.53
C ALA A 130 12.14 20.86 6.84
#